data_AF-A0A662AIE5-F1
#
_entry.id   AF-A0A662AIE5-F1
#
_cell.length_a   1.000
_cell.length_b   1.000
_cell.length_c   1.000
_cell.angle_alpha   90.00
_cell.angle_beta   90.00
_cell.angle_gamma   90.00
#
_symmetry.space_group_name_H-M   'P 1'
#
loop_
_entity.id
_entity.type
_entity.pdbx_description
1 polymer ?
#
loop_
_entity_poly.entity_id
_entity_poly.type
_entity_poly.pdbx_seq_one_letter_code
_entity_poly.pdbx_strand_id
1 'polypeptide(L)'
;DELNIDQLKFNDAVLQKIFDEYVQAIETEAKPSEKFFVNHPEEDVRMMAINLMSEAYELSKRWEEQHKINVTLENAPKVVARATVSSVYSLKIKKVDSMKAKIKEIFSNQNPQGDDLEIYMRRWKELDEAQNQMNRALGRIIV
;
A
#
# COMPACT_ATOMS: atom_id res chain seq x y z
N ASP A 1 3.09 10.96 -5.41
CA ASP A 1 2.21 11.26 -6.55
C ASP A 1 1.43 10.06 -7.09
N GLU A 2 2.00 8.86 -7.27
CA GLU A 2 1.25 7.71 -7.82
C GLU A 2 0.03 7.21 -7.00
N LEU A 3 -0.07 7.54 -5.71
CA LEU A 3 -1.21 7.12 -4.87
C LEU A 3 -2.42 8.04 -4.97
N ASN A 4 -2.21 9.34 -5.22
CA ASN A 4 -3.30 10.31 -5.38
C ASN A 4 -4.05 10.12 -6.71
N ILE A 5 -3.37 9.59 -7.73
CA ILE A 5 -3.94 9.38 -9.07
C ILE A 5 -4.92 8.19 -9.08
N ASP A 6 -4.77 7.22 -8.17
CA ASP A 6 -5.51 5.96 -8.19
C ASP A 6 -6.77 5.92 -7.29
N GLN A 7 -7.13 7.02 -6.62
CA GLN A 7 -8.23 7.09 -5.62
C GLN A 7 -8.23 5.91 -4.63
N LEU A 8 -7.04 5.41 -4.29
CA LEU A 8 -6.87 4.27 -3.39
C LEU A 8 -7.16 4.72 -1.97
N LYS A 9 -8.31 4.30 -1.45
CA LYS A 9 -8.65 4.46 -0.03
C LYS A 9 -8.23 3.22 0.76
N PHE A 10 -7.62 3.45 1.91
CA PHE A 10 -7.46 2.46 2.96
C PHE A 10 -8.82 2.08 3.54
N ASN A 11 -8.96 0.82 3.93
CA ASN A 11 -10.16 0.35 4.63
C ASN A 11 -10.14 0.73 6.12
N ASP A 12 -8.94 0.93 6.67
CA ASP A 12 -8.75 1.39 8.04
C ASP A 12 -8.84 2.92 8.09
N ALA A 13 -9.70 3.43 8.97
CA ALA A 13 -9.98 4.85 9.06
C ALA A 13 -8.79 5.67 9.59
N VAL A 14 -7.99 5.10 10.50
CA VAL A 14 -6.83 5.78 11.08
C VAL A 14 -5.71 5.86 10.05
N LEU A 15 -5.45 4.78 9.31
CA LEU A 15 -4.47 4.79 8.21
C LEU A 15 -4.90 5.73 7.09
N GLN A 16 -6.19 5.76 6.73
CA GLN A 16 -6.71 6.70 5.75
C GLN A 16 -6.47 8.14 6.18
N LYS A 17 -6.75 8.45 7.45
CA LYS A 17 -6.56 9.78 8.00
C LYS A 17 -5.09 10.22 7.97
N ILE A 18 -4.18 9.36 8.42
CA ILE A 18 -2.73 9.63 8.37
C ILE A 18 -2.30 9.92 6.93
N PHE A 19 -2.80 9.15 5.96
CA PHE A 19 -2.51 9.37 4.54
C PHE A 19 -3.04 10.72 4.05
N ASP A 20 -4.30 11.05 4.35
CA ASP A 20 -4.93 12.31 3.92
C ASP A 20 -4.21 13.53 4.50
N GLU A 21 -3.85 13.50 5.79
CA GLU A 21 -3.07 14.55 6.43
C GLU A 21 -1.66 14.68 5.82
N TYR A 22 -1.02 13.56 5.50
CA TYR A 22 0.29 13.56 4.86
C TYR A 22 0.24 14.20 3.45
N VAL A 23 -0.80 13.87 2.67
CA VAL A 23 -1.05 14.48 1.35
C VAL A 23 -1.28 15.98 1.47
N GLN A 24 -2.16 16.41 2.38
CA GLN A 24 -2.44 17.82 2.62
C GLN A 24 -1.18 18.59 3.03
N ALA A 25 -0.34 18.01 3.89
CA ALA A 25 0.90 18.63 4.35
C ALA A 25 1.89 18.83 3.18
N ILE A 26 2.00 17.86 2.27
CA ILE A 26 2.82 18.01 1.04
C ILE A 26 2.28 19.12 0.14
N GLU A 27 0.97 19.20 -0.07
CA GLU A 27 0.35 20.25 -0.90
C GLU A 27 0.60 21.65 -0.34
N THR A 28 0.76 21.77 0.98
CA THR A 28 1.11 23.04 1.66
C THR A 28 2.62 23.30 1.77
N GLU A 29 3.46 22.54 1.06
CA GLU A 29 4.94 22.57 1.11
C GLU A 29 5.55 22.29 2.50
N ALA A 30 4.73 21.88 3.46
CA ALA A 30 5.17 21.50 4.80
C ALA A 30 5.37 19.99 4.86
N LYS A 31 6.54 19.49 4.47
CA LYS A 31 6.84 18.05 4.61
C LYS A 31 6.71 17.64 6.10
N PRO A 32 5.72 16.83 6.47
CA PRO A 32 5.50 16.50 7.87
C PRO A 32 6.64 15.59 8.35
N SER A 33 7.18 15.92 9.52
CA SER A 33 8.18 15.08 10.19
C SER A 33 7.51 13.99 11.02
N GLU A 34 8.23 12.95 11.42
CA GLU A 34 7.72 11.90 12.33
C GLU A 34 7.08 12.49 13.60
N LYS A 35 7.67 13.57 14.13
CA LYS A 35 7.15 14.29 15.31
C LYS A 35 5.75 14.88 15.11
N PHE A 36 5.35 15.14 13.87
CA PHE A 36 4.01 15.63 13.56
C PHE A 36 2.95 14.60 13.96
N PHE A 37 3.16 13.33 13.59
CA PHE A 37 2.21 12.26 13.86
C PHE A 37 2.32 11.72 15.29
N VAL A 38 3.53 11.67 15.87
CA VAL A 38 3.72 11.25 17.27
C VAL A 38 3.04 12.20 18.26
N ASN A 39 3.01 13.49 17.95
CA ASN A 39 2.39 14.52 18.79
C ASN A 39 0.99 14.93 18.28
N HIS A 40 0.38 14.14 17.40
CA HIS A 40 -0.93 14.42 16.82
C HIS A 40 -1.98 14.60 17.93
N PRO A 41 -2.97 15.51 17.84
CA PRO A 41 -3.97 15.71 18.90
C PRO A 41 -4.84 14.48 19.18
N GLU A 42 -5.06 13.63 18.19
CA GLU A 42 -5.84 12.39 18.33
C GLU A 42 -4.99 11.19 18.75
N GLU A 43 -5.46 10.47 19.76
CA GLU A 43 -4.75 9.35 20.37
C GLU A 43 -4.55 8.19 19.40
N ASP A 44 -5.57 7.82 18.63
CA ASP A 44 -5.50 6.70 17.70
C ASP A 44 -4.42 6.92 16.63
N VAL A 45 -4.31 8.15 16.13
CA VAL A 45 -3.27 8.54 15.16
C VAL A 45 -1.88 8.49 15.82
N ARG A 46 -1.73 9.04 17.03
CA ARG A 46 -0.45 8.96 17.77
C ARG A 46 -0.01 7.53 17.98
N MET A 47 -0.90 6.69 18.51
CA MET A 47 -0.62 5.29 18.81
C MET A 47 -0.28 4.51 17.55
N MET A 48 -1.01 4.73 16.45
CA MET A 48 -0.70 4.12 15.16
C MET A 48 0.69 4.55 14.67
N ALA A 49 1.02 5.84 14.72
CA ALA A 49 2.32 6.33 14.31
C ALA A 49 3.46 5.74 15.13
N ILE A 50 3.32 5.70 16.47
CA ILE A 50 4.30 5.09 17.37
C ILE A 50 4.50 3.62 17.03
N ASN A 51 3.41 2.86 16.85
CA ASN A 51 3.47 1.43 16.53
C ASN A 51 4.14 1.17 15.17
N LEU A 52 3.94 2.04 14.18
CA LEU A 52 4.56 1.91 12.85
C LEU A 52 6.06 2.21 12.87
N MET A 53 6.53 3.03 13.81
CA MET A 53 7.95 3.43 13.91
C MET A 53 8.73 2.68 14.98
N SER A 54 8.05 1.96 15.87
CA SER A 54 8.72 1.23 16.95
C SER A 54 9.49 0.03 16.42
N GLU A 55 10.78 -0.06 16.75
CA GLU A 55 11.62 -1.23 16.48
C GLU A 55 11.60 -2.13 17.72
N ALA A 56 11.18 -3.39 17.55
CA ALA A 56 11.08 -4.33 18.67
C ALA A 56 12.45 -4.87 19.13
N TYR A 57 13.49 -4.78 18.28
CA TYR A 57 14.79 -5.38 18.53
C TYR A 57 15.92 -4.47 18.04
N GLU A 58 16.94 -4.28 18.88
CA GLU A 58 18.18 -3.59 18.50
C GLU A 58 19.30 -4.60 18.23
N LEU A 59 20.05 -4.38 17.14
CA LEU A 59 21.21 -5.20 16.81
C LEU A 59 22.41 -4.80 17.70
N SER A 60 23.02 -5.78 18.37
CA SER A 60 24.22 -5.54 19.17
C SER A 60 25.40 -5.10 18.30
N LYS A 61 26.03 -3.98 18.67
CA LYS A 61 27.23 -3.42 17.99
C LYS A 61 28.40 -4.40 17.89
N ARG A 62 28.45 -5.41 18.77
CA ARG A 62 29.51 -6.44 18.76
C ARG A 62 29.52 -7.28 17.47
N TRP A 63 28.39 -7.40 16.78
CA TRP A 63 28.32 -8.10 15.49
C TRP A 63 29.25 -7.48 14.44
N GLU A 64 29.22 -6.16 14.33
CA GLU A 64 30.09 -5.41 13.43
C GLU A 64 31.51 -5.31 14.02
N GLU A 65 31.62 -4.88 15.27
CA GLU A 65 32.92 -4.55 15.89
C GLU A 65 33.81 -5.77 16.11
N GLN A 66 33.26 -6.87 16.66
CA GLN A 66 34.01 -8.07 17.05
C GLN A 66 33.94 -9.19 16.02
N HIS A 67 32.78 -9.38 15.39
CA HIS A 67 32.58 -10.50 14.46
C HIS A 67 32.75 -10.10 12.98
N LYS A 68 32.88 -8.80 12.68
CA LYS A 68 33.00 -8.26 11.30
C LYS A 68 31.84 -8.68 10.40
N ILE A 69 30.66 -8.86 10.98
CA ILE A 69 29.44 -9.24 10.27
C ILE A 69 28.60 -7.98 10.06
N ASN A 70 28.45 -7.59 8.79
CA ASN A 70 27.60 -6.46 8.41
C ASN A 70 26.20 -6.97 8.11
N VAL A 71 25.24 -6.60 8.96
CA VAL A 71 23.83 -6.93 8.80
C VAL A 71 23.10 -5.70 8.25
N THR A 72 22.28 -5.90 7.22
CA THR A 72 21.39 -4.83 6.74
C THR A 72 20.13 -4.81 7.62
N LEU A 73 19.88 -3.68 8.28
CA LEU A 73 18.69 -3.49 9.12
C LEU A 73 17.44 -3.29 8.27
N GLU A 74 16.27 -3.62 8.83
CA GLU A 74 14.98 -3.48 8.15
C GLU A 74 14.61 -2.02 7.91
N ASN A 75 14.98 -1.12 8.83
CA ASN A 75 14.79 0.32 8.74
C ASN A 75 15.73 1.01 7.73
N ALA A 76 16.67 0.28 7.12
CA ALA A 76 17.63 0.87 6.20
C ALA A 76 16.89 1.48 4.98
N PRO A 77 17.20 2.73 4.56
CA PRO A 77 16.42 3.44 3.54
C PRO A 77 16.21 2.66 2.23
N LYS A 78 17.21 1.89 1.79
CA LYS A 78 17.12 1.05 0.59
C LYS A 78 16.15 -0.13 0.76
N VAL A 79 16.11 -0.73 1.95
CA VAL A 79 15.21 -1.85 2.27
C VAL A 79 13.78 -1.34 2.33
N VAL A 80 13.55 -0.25 3.07
CA VAL A 80 12.25 0.41 3.18
C VAL A 80 11.75 0.83 1.81
N ALA A 81 12.56 1.53 0.99
CA ALA A 81 12.13 1.95 -0.34
C ALA A 81 11.68 0.79 -1.24
N ARG A 82 12.44 -0.33 -1.24
CA ARG A 82 12.07 -1.53 -2.00
C ARG A 82 10.77 -2.16 -1.47
N ALA A 83 10.64 -2.26 -0.14
CA ALA A 83 9.46 -2.80 0.50
C ALA A 83 8.21 -1.94 0.25
N THR A 84 8.36 -0.61 0.22
CA THR A 84 7.27 0.31 -0.08
C THR A 84 6.74 0.10 -1.49
N VAL A 85 7.63 0.02 -2.50
CA VAL A 85 7.23 -0.23 -3.89
C VAL A 85 6.46 -1.55 -4.00
N SER A 86 6.99 -2.64 -3.43
CA SER A 86 6.33 -3.94 -3.51
C SER A 86 4.99 -3.99 -2.75
N SER A 87 4.90 -3.28 -1.63
CA SER A 87 3.69 -3.16 -0.82
C SER A 87 2.60 -2.38 -1.55
N VAL A 88 2.96 -1.27 -2.22
CA VAL A 88 2.02 -0.47 -3.03
C VAL A 88 1.43 -1.31 -4.15
N TYR A 89 2.26 -2.01 -4.93
CA TYR A 89 1.74 -2.90 -5.98
C TYR A 89 0.87 -4.03 -5.41
N SER A 90 1.25 -4.62 -4.27
CA SER A 90 0.44 -5.65 -3.62
C SER A 90 -0.93 -5.11 -3.16
N LEU A 91 -0.97 -3.88 -2.65
CA LEU A 91 -2.22 -3.21 -2.28
C LEU A 91 -3.11 -2.97 -3.51
N LYS A 92 -2.53 -2.45 -4.60
CA LYS A 92 -3.24 -2.23 -5.88
C LYS A 92 -3.84 -3.52 -6.42
N ILE A 93 -3.09 -4.62 -6.41
CA ILE A 93 -3.56 -5.94 -6.85
C ILE A 93 -4.75 -6.40 -6.01
N LYS A 94 -4.67 -6.32 -4.67
CA LYS A 94 -5.81 -6.68 -3.79
C LYS A 94 -7.06 -5.85 -4.07
N LYS A 95 -6.89 -4.58 -4.44
CA LYS A 95 -8.02 -3.72 -4.82
C LYS A 95 -8.65 -4.18 -6.14
N VAL A 96 -7.84 -4.51 -7.13
CA VAL A 96 -8.29 -5.07 -8.40
C VAL A 96 -9.03 -6.40 -8.19
N ASP A 97 -8.52 -7.27 -7.33
CA ASP A 97 -9.18 -8.53 -6.97
C ASP A 97 -10.57 -8.29 -6.36
N SER A 98 -10.69 -7.29 -5.47
CA SER A 98 -11.99 -6.90 -4.90
C SER A 98 -12.96 -6.38 -5.96
N MET A 99 -12.48 -5.60 -6.94
CA MET A 99 -13.31 -5.12 -8.07
C MET A 99 -13.77 -6.28 -8.96
N LYS A 100 -12.87 -7.21 -9.27
CA LYS A 100 -13.17 -8.44 -10.00
C LYS A 100 -14.20 -9.31 -9.25
N ALA A 101 -14.07 -9.46 -7.94
CA ALA A 101 -15.03 -10.21 -7.12
C ALA A 101 -16.45 -9.62 -7.22
N LYS A 102 -16.58 -8.29 -7.18
CA LYS A 102 -17.88 -7.61 -7.38
C LYS A 102 -18.47 -7.88 -8.76
N ILE A 103 -17.64 -7.86 -9.80
CA ILE A 103 -18.10 -8.18 -11.16
C ILE A 103 -18.62 -9.64 -11.21
N LYS A 104 -17.87 -10.59 -10.64
CA LYS A 104 -18.32 -12.00 -10.54
C LYS A 104 -19.65 -12.16 -9.79
N GLU A 105 -19.84 -11.39 -8.72
CA GLU A 105 -21.09 -11.39 -7.96
C GLU A 105 -22.27 -10.88 -8.80
N ILE A 106 -22.08 -9.81 -9.59
CA ILE A 106 -23.08 -9.30 -10.53
C ILE A 106 -23.46 -10.38 -11.56
N PHE A 107 -22.46 -11.08 -12.12
CA PHE A 107 -22.69 -12.19 -13.03
C PHE A 107 -23.57 -13.27 -12.41
N SER A 108 -23.28 -13.66 -11.16
CA SER A 108 -24.02 -14.72 -10.47
C SER A 108 -25.44 -14.30 -10.09
N ASN A 109 -25.65 -13.04 -9.71
CA ASN A 109 -26.92 -12.59 -9.13
C ASN A 109 -27.88 -11.98 -10.15
N GLN A 110 -27.36 -11.26 -11.15
CA GLN A 110 -28.15 -10.42 -12.04
C GLN A 110 -28.26 -10.98 -13.46
N ASN A 111 -27.40 -11.94 -13.85
CA ASN A 111 -27.33 -12.49 -15.22
C ASN A 111 -27.44 -11.38 -16.30
N PRO A 112 -26.49 -10.41 -16.32
CA PRO A 112 -26.54 -9.29 -17.26
C PRO A 112 -26.57 -9.79 -18.72
N GLN A 113 -27.35 -9.13 -19.58
CA GLN A 113 -27.52 -9.47 -20.99
C GLN A 113 -27.29 -8.24 -21.88
N GLY A 114 -27.03 -8.46 -23.17
CA GLY A 114 -26.85 -7.39 -24.15
C GLY A 114 -25.71 -6.45 -23.78
N ASP A 115 -25.97 -5.15 -23.81
CA ASP A 115 -24.95 -4.10 -23.60
C ASP A 115 -24.33 -4.14 -22.20
N ASP A 116 -25.11 -4.49 -21.15
CA ASP A 116 -24.60 -4.58 -19.77
C ASP A 116 -23.52 -5.66 -19.64
N LEU A 117 -23.73 -6.80 -20.32
CA LEU A 117 -22.77 -7.90 -20.36
C LEU A 117 -21.45 -7.43 -20.98
N GLU A 118 -21.52 -6.73 -22.10
CA GLU A 118 -20.34 -6.22 -22.81
C GLU A 118 -19.55 -5.22 -21.95
N ILE A 119 -20.25 -4.33 -21.24
CA ILE A 119 -19.63 -3.37 -20.32
C ILE A 119 -18.85 -4.09 -19.21
N TYR A 120 -19.46 -5.07 -18.54
CA TYR A 120 -18.79 -5.81 -17.46
C TYR A 120 -17.63 -6.67 -17.97
N MET A 121 -17.74 -7.28 -19.14
CA MET A 121 -16.66 -8.05 -19.76
C MET A 121 -15.47 -7.16 -20.15
N ARG A 122 -15.73 -6.00 -20.75
CA ARG A 122 -14.69 -5.01 -21.06
C ARG A 122 -13.98 -4.57 -19.79
N ARG A 123 -14.76 -4.23 -18.75
CA ARG A 123 -14.19 -3.82 -17.46
C ARG A 123 -13.35 -4.92 -16.81
N TRP A 124 -13.80 -6.17 -16.88
CA TRP A 124 -13.03 -7.32 -16.39
C TRP A 124 -11.68 -7.43 -17.09
N LYS A 125 -11.67 -7.31 -18.42
CA LYS A 125 -10.45 -7.40 -19.23
C LYS A 125 -9.45 -6.29 -18.88
N GLU A 126 -9.90 -5.05 -18.75
CA GLU A 126 -9.06 -3.92 -18.31
C GLU A 126 -8.41 -4.19 -16.95
N LEU A 127 -9.21 -4.69 -15.99
CA LEU A 127 -8.72 -5.05 -14.66
C LEU A 127 -7.72 -6.20 -14.71
N ASP A 128 -7.91 -7.16 -15.63
CA ASP A 128 -6.98 -8.27 -15.83
C ASP A 128 -5.64 -7.84 -16.41
N GLU A 129 -5.67 -7.01 -17.44
CA GLU A 129 -4.47 -6.43 -18.03
C GLU A 129 -3.68 -5.61 -17.01
N ALA A 130 -4.36 -4.77 -16.22
CA ALA A 130 -3.75 -3.99 -15.15
C ALA A 130 -3.10 -4.89 -14.08
N GLN A 131 -3.80 -5.94 -13.64
CA GLN A 131 -3.27 -6.89 -12.67
C GLN A 131 -2.04 -7.63 -13.20
N ASN A 132 -2.06 -8.05 -14.47
CA ASN A 132 -0.95 -8.74 -15.12
C ASN A 132 0.29 -7.84 -15.21
N GLN A 133 0.11 -6.55 -15.53
CA GLN A 133 1.21 -5.58 -15.53
C GLN A 133 1.84 -5.41 -14.15
N MET A 134 1.00 -5.27 -13.10
CA MET A 134 1.48 -5.14 -11.72
C MET A 134 2.18 -6.41 -11.22
N ASN A 135 1.67 -7.60 -11.57
CA ASN A 135 2.32 -8.86 -11.20
C ASN A 135 3.67 -9.04 -11.88
N ARG A 136 3.82 -8.65 -13.14
CA ARG A 136 5.11 -8.61 -13.83
C ARG A 136 6.10 -7.66 -13.14
N ALA A 137 5.63 -6.47 -12.73
CA ALA A 137 6.46 -5.51 -11.98
C ALA A 137 6.95 -6.07 -10.63
N LEU A 138 6.15 -6.95 -10.01
CA LEU A 138 6.53 -7.67 -8.79
C LEU A 138 7.35 -8.94 -9.03
N GLY A 139 7.61 -9.32 -10.28
CA GLY A 139 8.27 -10.59 -10.63
C GLY A 139 7.41 -11.83 -10.32
N ARG A 140 6.10 -11.67 -10.11
CA ARG A 140 5.16 -12.78 -9.92
C ARG A 140 4.73 -13.30 -11.29
N ILE A 141 5.05 -14.55 -11.59
CA ILE A 141 4.55 -15.23 -12.80
C ILE A 141 3.14 -15.73 -12.49
N ILE A 142 2.16 -15.26 -13.26
CA ILE A 142 0.81 -15.84 -13.26
C ILE A 142 0.83 -16.92 -14.34
N VAL A 143 0.62 -18.18 -13.94
CA VAL A 143 0.51 -19.35 -14.83
C VAL A 143 -0.96 -19.68 -15.02
#